data_AF-A0A2U2CJX1-F1
#
_entry.id   AF-A0A2U2CJX1-F1
#
_cell.length_a   1.000
_cell.length_b   1.000
_cell.length_c   1.000
_cell.angle_alpha   90.00
_cell.angle_beta   90.00
_cell.angle_gamma   90.00
#
_symmetry.space_group_name_H-M   'P 1'
#
loop_
_entity.id
_entity.type
_entity.pdbx_description
1 polymer ?
#
loop_
_entity_poly.entity_id
_entity_poly.type
_entity_poly.pdbx_seq_one_letter_code
_entity_poly.pdbx_strand_id
1 'polypeptide(L)'
;MYILQEGREPAIAYILSFHFAARRAALQINEHAELARLEKFSKSDLEGFDTRRNEAEKVLGRKIEKDKDGEWPAINLKHRDFAAIEKRVDMDHWRPRYKWASQHTHADLKPVGNLLGMSESEKAVNLVGASNSGFADPFMMTAISLAQITSTYLSVTPNLDRVVHSSVLLKLSDEMSEIAMKSQNKKNA
;
A
#
# COMPACT_ATOMS: atom_id res chain seq x y z
N MET A 1 -10.39 -9.46 4.44
CA MET A 1 -10.10 -8.35 3.50
C MET A 1 -11.13 -7.24 3.68
N TYR A 2 -10.70 -5.99 3.82
CA TYR A 2 -11.56 -4.85 4.18
C TYR A 2 -12.72 -4.61 3.21
N ILE A 3 -12.46 -4.67 1.90
CA ILE A 3 -13.49 -4.45 0.88
C ILE A 3 -14.58 -5.53 0.91
N LEU A 4 -14.27 -6.77 1.31
CA LEU A 4 -15.30 -7.81 1.46
C LEU A 4 -16.26 -7.51 2.63
N GLN A 5 -15.77 -6.86 3.70
CA GLN A 5 -16.57 -6.60 4.90
C GLN A 5 -17.32 -5.26 4.83
N GLU A 6 -16.69 -4.22 4.27
CA GLU A 6 -17.29 -2.89 4.17
C GLU A 6 -17.95 -2.62 2.81
N GLY A 7 -17.67 -3.46 1.81
CA GLY A 7 -18.38 -3.48 0.54
C GLY A 7 -17.99 -2.37 -0.43
N ARG A 8 -18.99 -1.96 -1.22
CA ARG A 8 -18.83 -1.13 -2.42
C ARG A 8 -18.49 0.32 -2.10
N GLU A 9 -19.00 0.88 -1.02
CA GLU A 9 -18.87 2.31 -0.72
C GLU A 9 -17.39 2.73 -0.53
N PRO A 10 -16.57 2.08 0.33
CA PRO A 10 -15.16 2.45 0.45
C PRO A 10 -14.35 2.21 -0.83
N ALA A 11 -14.74 1.22 -1.65
CA ALA A 11 -14.08 0.96 -2.93
C ALA A 11 -14.34 2.09 -3.95
N ILE A 12 -15.59 2.57 -4.04
CA ILE A 12 -15.90 3.77 -4.82
C ILE A 12 -15.12 4.96 -4.29
N ALA A 13 -15.13 5.16 -2.97
CA ALA A 13 -14.44 6.26 -2.31
C ALA A 13 -12.93 6.26 -2.66
N TYR A 14 -12.27 5.10 -2.64
CA TYR A 14 -10.87 4.94 -3.06
C TYR A 14 -10.63 5.33 -4.52
N ILE A 15 -11.45 4.81 -5.45
CA ILE A 15 -11.28 5.13 -6.87
C ILE A 15 -11.49 6.63 -7.13
N LEU A 16 -12.44 7.24 -6.44
CA LEU A 16 -12.71 8.67 -6.60
C LEU A 16 -11.59 9.54 -6.02
N SER A 17 -10.82 9.07 -5.03
CA SER A 17 -9.73 9.81 -4.41
C SER A 17 -8.69 10.28 -5.42
N PHE A 18 -8.39 9.45 -6.43
CA PHE A 18 -7.42 9.77 -7.48
C PHE A 18 -7.73 11.06 -8.24
N HIS A 19 -9.00 11.45 -8.38
CA HIS A 19 -9.36 12.70 -9.05
C HIS A 19 -9.02 13.94 -8.22
N PHE A 20 -9.17 13.84 -6.89
CA PHE A 20 -8.74 14.89 -5.97
C PHE A 20 -7.20 14.97 -5.94
N ALA A 21 -6.52 13.82 -5.88
CA ALA A 21 -5.06 13.70 -5.97
C ALA A 21 -4.48 14.43 -7.18
N ALA A 22 -4.98 14.06 -8.35
CA ALA A 22 -4.51 14.59 -9.61
C ALA A 22 -4.72 16.10 -9.70
N ARG A 23 -5.87 16.59 -9.24
CA ARG A 23 -6.18 18.01 -9.23
C ARG A 23 -5.21 18.80 -8.34
N ARG A 24 -4.94 18.30 -7.14
CA ARG A 24 -4.01 18.92 -6.18
C ARG A 24 -2.57 18.89 -6.70
N ALA A 25 -2.11 17.75 -7.20
CA ALA A 25 -0.79 17.62 -7.81
C ALA A 25 -0.60 18.59 -8.97
N ALA A 26 -1.61 18.74 -9.84
CA ALA A 26 -1.57 19.71 -10.94
C ALA A 26 -1.46 21.17 -10.45
N LEU A 27 -2.14 21.55 -9.36
CA LEU A 27 -1.98 22.88 -8.75
C LEU A 27 -0.57 23.09 -8.22
N GLN A 28 -0.05 22.11 -7.48
CA GLN A 28 1.26 22.21 -6.86
C GLN A 28 2.38 22.28 -7.92
N ILE A 29 2.25 21.51 -9.01
CA ILE A 29 3.14 21.61 -10.16
C ILE A 29 3.09 23.02 -10.73
N ASN A 30 1.90 23.57 -11.00
CA ASN A 30 1.77 24.92 -11.57
C ASN A 30 2.32 26.02 -10.64
N GLU A 31 2.10 25.88 -9.34
CA GLU A 31 2.60 26.79 -8.30
C GLU A 31 4.12 26.85 -8.27
N HIS A 32 4.79 25.69 -8.38
CA HIS A 32 6.24 25.59 -8.27
C HIS A 32 6.96 25.46 -9.61
N ALA A 33 6.25 25.48 -10.74
CA ALA A 33 6.79 25.16 -12.06
C ALA A 33 8.00 25.99 -12.47
N GLU A 34 8.03 27.29 -12.12
CA GLU A 34 9.16 28.16 -12.46
C GLU A 34 10.43 27.79 -11.69
N LEU A 35 10.32 27.59 -10.38
CA LEU A 35 11.44 27.22 -9.53
C LEU A 35 11.92 25.79 -9.82
N ALA A 36 10.98 24.87 -10.04
CA ALA A 36 11.26 23.46 -10.32
C ALA A 36 11.56 23.17 -11.80
N ARG A 37 11.46 24.17 -12.69
CA ARG A 37 11.62 24.03 -14.16
C ARG A 37 10.72 22.95 -14.77
N LEU A 38 9.47 22.91 -14.34
CA LEU A 38 8.46 21.98 -14.83
C LEU A 38 7.54 22.66 -15.86
N GLU A 39 6.97 21.86 -16.75
CA GLU A 39 5.91 22.33 -17.64
C GLU A 39 4.63 22.59 -16.83
N LYS A 40 3.99 23.73 -17.07
CA LYS A 40 2.71 24.07 -16.44
C LYS A 40 1.57 23.41 -17.20
N PHE A 41 0.62 22.85 -16.47
CA PHE A 41 -0.69 22.50 -17.00
C PHE A 41 -1.40 23.76 -17.50
N SER A 42 -2.01 23.68 -18.67
CA SER A 42 -2.79 24.76 -19.26
C SER A 42 -4.10 24.99 -18.50
N LYS A 43 -4.79 26.10 -18.78
CA LYS A 43 -6.15 26.34 -18.23
C LYS A 43 -7.12 25.23 -18.61
N SER A 44 -7.07 24.75 -19.85
CA SER A 44 -7.90 23.65 -20.33
C SER A 44 -7.63 22.35 -19.58
N ASP A 45 -6.37 22.04 -19.26
CA ASP A 45 -6.03 20.85 -18.47
C ASP A 45 -6.60 20.93 -17.06
N LEU A 46 -6.46 22.10 -16.42
CA LEU A 46 -7.00 22.38 -15.10
C LEU A 46 -8.53 22.23 -15.05
N GLU A 47 -9.23 22.73 -16.07
CA GLU A 47 -10.68 22.53 -16.22
C GLU A 47 -11.06 21.04 -16.35
N GLY A 48 -10.23 20.25 -17.04
CA GLY A 48 -10.40 18.80 -17.14
C GLY A 48 -10.19 18.07 -15.80
N PHE A 49 -9.26 18.53 -14.95
CA PHE A 49 -9.13 18.03 -13.58
C PHE A 49 -10.31 18.47 -12.70
N ASP A 50 -10.77 19.72 -12.82
CA ASP A 50 -11.92 20.24 -12.08
C ASP A 50 -13.22 19.49 -12.42
N THR A 51 -13.43 19.16 -13.70
CA THR A 51 -14.61 18.39 -14.15
C THR A 51 -14.66 17.02 -13.48
N ARG A 52 -13.56 16.26 -13.53
CA ARG A 52 -13.47 14.93 -12.90
C ARG A 52 -13.64 14.98 -11.38
N ARG A 53 -13.08 16.00 -10.72
CA ARG A 53 -13.30 16.23 -9.28
C ARG A 53 -14.78 16.49 -9.00
N ASN A 54 -15.42 17.37 -9.76
CA ASN A 54 -16.84 17.71 -9.56
C ASN A 54 -17.75 16.50 -9.78
N GLU A 55 -17.43 15.63 -10.74
CA GLU A 55 -18.12 14.36 -10.93
C GLU A 55 -17.94 13.43 -9.73
N ALA A 56 -16.73 13.34 -9.20
CA ALA A 56 -16.47 12.57 -7.98
C ALA A 56 -17.28 13.07 -6.78
N GLU A 57 -17.37 14.39 -6.57
CA GLU A 57 -18.20 14.99 -5.50
C GLU A 57 -19.69 14.67 -5.67
N LYS A 58 -20.20 14.65 -6.90
CA LYS A 58 -21.59 14.23 -7.19
C LYS A 58 -21.82 12.79 -6.77
N VAL A 59 -20.90 11.88 -7.09
CA VAL A 59 -21.01 10.46 -6.71
C VAL A 59 -20.90 10.27 -5.20
N LEU A 60 -20.05 11.04 -4.51
CA LEU A 60 -19.92 11.02 -3.06
C LEU A 60 -21.11 11.68 -2.33
N GLY A 61 -21.94 12.47 -3.02
CA GLY A 61 -23.04 13.22 -2.43
C GLY A 61 -22.61 14.34 -1.49
N ARG A 62 -21.34 14.75 -1.53
CA ARG A 62 -20.78 15.82 -0.67
C ARG A 62 -19.58 16.50 -1.33
N LYS A 63 -19.30 17.74 -0.91
CA LYS A 63 -18.11 18.48 -1.30
C LYS A 63 -16.92 18.16 -0.41
N ILE A 64 -15.71 18.21 -0.97
CA ILE A 64 -14.46 18.03 -0.23
C ILE A 64 -13.71 19.36 -0.22
N GLU A 65 -13.93 20.16 0.84
CA GLU A 65 -13.45 21.55 0.92
C GLU A 65 -11.95 21.69 1.21
N LYS A 66 -11.37 20.74 1.95
CA LYS A 66 -9.96 20.76 2.34
C LYS A 66 -9.31 19.44 2.00
N ASP A 67 -8.50 19.47 0.94
CA ASP A 67 -7.60 18.38 0.57
C ASP A 67 -6.18 18.67 1.07
N LYS A 68 -6.02 19.06 2.34
CA LYS A 68 -4.70 19.40 2.92
C LYS A 68 -4.01 18.22 3.62
N ASP A 69 -4.78 17.26 4.14
CA ASP A 69 -4.27 16.19 5.01
C ASP A 69 -4.22 14.81 4.32
N GLY A 70 -4.29 14.78 2.99
CA GLY A 70 -4.45 13.57 2.18
C GLY A 70 -5.92 13.24 1.89
N GLU A 71 -6.17 12.56 0.77
CA GLU A 71 -7.54 12.35 0.25
C GLU A 71 -8.30 11.29 1.06
N TRP A 72 -7.59 10.27 1.52
CA TRP A 72 -8.19 9.10 2.15
C TRP A 72 -8.96 9.42 3.45
N PRO A 73 -8.42 10.23 4.39
CA PRO A 73 -9.14 10.62 5.60
C PRO A 73 -10.42 11.44 5.35
N ALA A 74 -10.46 12.22 4.27
CA ALA A 74 -11.62 13.05 3.91
C ALA A 74 -12.68 12.26 3.12
N ILE A 75 -12.28 11.15 2.49
CA ILE A 75 -13.14 10.38 1.59
C ILE A 75 -13.74 9.14 2.28
N ASN A 76 -12.97 8.44 3.11
CA ASN A 76 -13.47 7.35 3.95
C ASN A 76 -13.62 7.82 5.41
N LEU A 77 -14.77 8.39 5.75
CA LEU A 77 -15.00 8.98 7.08
C LEU A 77 -15.03 7.94 8.21
N LYS A 78 -15.38 6.69 7.88
CA LYS A 78 -15.56 5.60 8.84
C LYS A 78 -14.23 5.01 9.29
N HIS A 79 -13.30 4.81 8.35
CA HIS A 79 -11.95 4.29 8.62
C HIS A 79 -10.91 5.16 7.90
N ARG A 80 -10.53 6.27 8.57
CA ARG A 80 -9.79 7.39 7.98
C ARG A 80 -8.31 7.11 7.71
N ASP A 81 -7.74 6.10 8.34
CA ASP A 81 -6.34 5.72 8.17
C ASP A 81 -6.19 4.20 8.03
N PHE A 82 -5.00 3.75 7.64
CA PHE A 82 -4.72 2.32 7.48
C PHE A 82 -4.84 1.55 8.80
N ALA A 83 -4.52 2.16 9.95
CA ALA A 83 -4.63 1.49 11.25
C ALA A 83 -6.10 1.17 11.60
N ALA A 84 -7.02 2.09 11.31
CA ALA A 84 -8.46 1.90 11.48
C ALA A 84 -8.99 0.80 10.56
N ILE A 85 -8.50 0.74 9.31
CA ILE A 85 -8.84 -0.31 8.34
C ILE A 85 -8.36 -1.68 8.82
N GLU A 86 -7.10 -1.77 9.26
CA GLU A 86 -6.49 -2.99 9.76
C GLU A 86 -7.23 -3.52 10.99
N LYS A 87 -7.52 -2.63 11.96
CA LYS A 87 -8.28 -2.97 13.17
C LYS A 87 -9.71 -3.41 12.84
N ARG A 88 -10.33 -2.82 11.81
CA ARG A 88 -11.69 -3.20 11.39
C ARG A 88 -11.78 -4.65 10.92
N VAL A 89 -10.70 -5.20 10.36
CA VAL A 89 -10.65 -6.57 9.83
C VAL A 89 -9.80 -7.52 10.68
N ASP A 90 -9.47 -7.13 11.91
CA ASP A 90 -8.65 -7.90 12.85
C ASP A 90 -7.26 -8.29 12.29
N MET A 91 -6.68 -7.44 11.44
CA MET A 91 -5.35 -7.65 10.83
C MET A 91 -4.29 -6.67 11.35
N ASP A 92 -4.61 -5.86 12.35
CA ASP A 92 -3.69 -4.90 12.98
C ASP A 92 -2.47 -5.55 13.64
N HIS A 93 -2.57 -6.82 14.02
CA HIS A 93 -1.44 -7.62 14.52
C HIS A 93 -0.28 -7.77 13.50
N TRP A 94 -0.52 -7.56 12.21
CA TRP A 94 0.53 -7.56 11.18
C TRP A 94 1.27 -6.23 11.04
N ARG A 95 0.70 -5.13 11.56
CA ARG A 95 1.25 -3.78 11.44
C ARG A 95 2.71 -3.66 11.91
N PRO A 96 3.15 -4.29 13.02
CA PRO A 96 4.55 -4.23 13.43
C PRO A 96 5.51 -4.80 12.39
N ARG A 97 5.15 -5.92 11.74
CA ARG A 97 5.98 -6.54 10.70
C ARG A 97 6.04 -5.68 9.44
N TYR A 98 4.90 -5.12 9.02
CA TYR A 98 4.88 -4.16 7.91
C TYR A 98 5.76 -2.95 8.19
N LYS A 99 5.60 -2.32 9.37
CA LYS A 99 6.41 -1.14 9.75
C LYS A 99 7.88 -1.48 9.89
N TRP A 100 8.24 -2.68 10.32
CA TRP A 100 9.62 -3.15 10.35
C TRP A 100 10.19 -3.31 8.94
N ALA A 101 9.45 -3.95 8.04
CA ALA A 101 9.86 -4.19 6.66
C ALA A 101 9.99 -2.90 5.83
N SER A 102 9.07 -1.95 6.00
CA SER A 102 8.97 -0.75 5.16
C SER A 102 9.83 0.43 5.63
N GLN A 103 10.51 0.30 6.77
CA GLN A 103 11.23 1.39 7.45
C GLN A 103 12.25 2.10 6.54
N HIS A 104 12.94 1.36 5.69
CA HIS A 104 14.01 1.92 4.85
C HIS A 104 13.55 2.26 3.42
N THR A 105 12.32 1.89 3.04
CA THR A 105 11.71 2.26 1.75
C THR A 105 11.20 3.70 1.76
N HIS A 106 10.74 4.18 2.92
CA HIS A 106 10.16 5.51 3.07
C HIS A 106 11.08 6.50 3.79
N ALA A 107 12.38 6.51 3.46
CA ALA A 107 13.35 7.52 3.93
C ALA A 107 13.25 7.92 5.42
N ASP A 108 12.77 7.02 6.30
CA ASP A 108 12.71 7.29 7.73
C ASP A 108 14.15 7.35 8.24
N LEU A 109 14.49 8.39 9.01
CA LEU A 109 15.83 8.59 9.54
C LEU A 109 16.12 7.52 10.61
N LYS A 110 16.92 6.51 10.25
CA LYS A 110 17.46 5.50 11.17
C LYS A 110 18.99 5.51 11.13
N PRO A 111 19.67 5.24 12.27
CA PRO A 111 21.12 5.08 12.30
C PRO A 111 21.58 3.96 11.34
N VAL A 112 22.72 4.17 10.70
CA VAL A 112 23.29 3.35 9.60
C VAL A 112 23.57 1.88 9.98
N GLY A 113 23.41 1.47 11.24
CA GLY A 113 23.62 0.08 11.71
C GLY A 113 22.36 -0.74 11.97
N ASN A 114 21.16 -0.19 11.77
CA ASN A 114 19.89 -0.85 12.13
C ASN A 114 19.04 -1.19 10.89
N LEU A 115 19.69 -1.54 9.79
CA LEU A 115 19.00 -1.93 8.57
C LEU A 115 18.35 -3.30 8.75
N LEU A 116 17.19 -3.51 8.11
CA LEU A 116 16.59 -4.84 8.02
C LEU A 116 17.56 -5.86 7.41
N GLY A 117 18.30 -5.44 6.38
CA GLY A 117 19.36 -6.23 5.74
C GLY A 117 20.60 -6.49 6.60
N MET A 118 20.56 -6.14 7.89
CA MET A 118 21.60 -6.38 8.88
C MET A 118 21.05 -7.06 10.15
N SER A 119 19.79 -7.50 10.19
CA SER A 119 19.17 -8.02 11.42
C SER A 119 19.88 -9.25 12.03
N GLU A 120 20.67 -9.95 11.24
CA GLU A 120 21.43 -11.15 11.62
C GLU A 120 22.93 -10.85 11.81
N SER A 121 23.36 -9.60 11.59
CA SER A 121 24.75 -9.20 11.79
C SER A 121 25.05 -9.03 13.27
N GLU A 122 26.00 -9.80 13.79
CA GLU A 122 26.51 -9.66 15.16
C GLU A 122 27.52 -8.51 15.31
N LYS A 123 27.91 -7.88 14.20
CA LYS A 123 28.94 -6.83 14.15
C LYS A 123 28.36 -5.52 13.61
N ALA A 124 28.83 -4.41 14.15
CA ALA A 124 28.56 -3.07 13.64
C ALA A 124 29.38 -2.82 12.36
N VAL A 125 28.84 -3.25 11.23
CA VAL A 125 29.44 -3.09 9.89
C VAL A 125 28.48 -2.31 8.99
N ASN A 126 28.97 -1.69 7.93
CA ASN A 126 28.09 -1.12 6.93
C ASN A 126 27.68 -2.20 5.93
N LEU A 127 26.39 -2.29 5.61
CA LEU A 127 25.92 -3.13 4.52
C LEU A 127 26.37 -2.53 3.17
N VAL A 128 27.15 -3.31 2.41
CA VAL A 128 27.57 -2.97 1.05
C VAL A 128 27.00 -4.02 0.10
N GLY A 129 26.12 -3.61 -0.81
CA GLY A 129 25.46 -4.53 -1.76
C GLY A 129 24.19 -5.18 -1.21
N ALA A 130 23.70 -6.21 -1.92
CA ALA A 130 22.48 -6.93 -1.55
C ALA A 130 22.73 -7.90 -0.38
N SER A 131 21.73 -8.07 0.48
CA SER A 131 21.75 -8.99 1.62
C SER A 131 20.44 -9.77 1.70
N ASN A 132 20.53 -11.05 2.08
CA ASN A 132 19.35 -11.90 2.36
C ASN A 132 18.86 -11.77 3.81
N SER A 133 19.59 -11.04 4.64
CA SER A 133 19.28 -10.75 6.04
C SER A 133 17.92 -10.04 6.14
N GLY A 134 17.09 -10.49 7.07
CA GLY A 134 15.78 -9.88 7.35
C GLY A 134 14.72 -10.07 6.25
N PHE A 135 14.94 -10.91 5.25
CA PHE A 135 13.99 -11.15 4.16
C PHE A 135 12.86 -12.12 4.49
N ALA A 136 12.96 -12.92 5.55
CA ALA A 136 11.94 -13.92 5.80
C ALA A 136 10.56 -13.29 6.03
N ASP A 137 10.49 -12.24 6.85
CA ASP A 137 9.27 -11.50 7.14
C ASP A 137 8.66 -10.87 5.87
N PRO A 138 9.39 -10.08 5.06
CA PRO A 138 8.90 -9.58 3.77
C PRO A 138 8.37 -10.66 2.82
N PHE A 139 9.07 -11.79 2.68
CA PHE A 139 8.63 -12.89 1.81
C PHE A 139 7.33 -13.54 2.30
N MET A 140 7.27 -13.86 3.58
CA MET A 140 6.06 -14.43 4.19
C MET A 140 4.87 -13.46 4.05
N MET A 141 5.06 -12.18 4.37
CA MET A 141 4.00 -11.16 4.26
C MET A 141 3.54 -10.95 2.82
N THR A 142 4.46 -11.03 1.84
CA THR A 142 4.13 -10.93 0.42
C THR A 142 3.27 -12.10 -0.03
N ALA A 143 3.65 -13.33 0.35
CA ALA A 143 2.90 -14.53 -0.01
C ALA A 143 1.48 -14.50 0.61
N ILE A 144 1.37 -14.13 1.89
CA ILE A 144 0.08 -13.97 2.59
C ILE A 144 -0.78 -12.94 1.86
N SER A 145 -0.22 -11.77 1.54
CA SER A 145 -0.94 -10.68 0.87
C SER A 145 -1.45 -11.10 -0.51
N LEU A 146 -0.61 -11.75 -1.32
CA LEU A 146 -0.98 -12.24 -2.65
C LEU A 146 -2.07 -13.31 -2.57
N ALA A 147 -1.93 -14.27 -1.66
CA ALA A 147 -2.93 -15.31 -1.46
C ALA A 147 -4.29 -14.72 -1.03
N GLN A 148 -4.29 -13.75 -0.12
CA GLN A 148 -5.49 -13.08 0.36
C GLN A 148 -6.17 -12.23 -0.71
N ILE A 149 -5.42 -11.40 -1.44
CA ILE A 149 -5.95 -10.54 -2.51
C ILE A 149 -6.53 -11.39 -3.62
N THR A 150 -5.77 -12.37 -4.12
CA THR A 150 -6.23 -13.22 -5.20
C THR A 150 -7.41 -14.08 -4.78
N SER A 151 -7.41 -14.67 -3.57
CA SER A 151 -8.55 -15.44 -3.09
C SER A 151 -9.80 -14.57 -2.88
N THR A 152 -9.63 -13.33 -2.44
CA THR A 152 -10.73 -12.35 -2.36
C THR A 152 -11.30 -12.05 -3.74
N TYR A 153 -10.46 -11.91 -4.76
CA TYR A 153 -10.93 -11.69 -6.12
C TYR A 153 -11.68 -12.90 -6.68
N LEU A 154 -11.13 -14.11 -6.50
CA LEU A 154 -11.73 -15.35 -6.98
C LEU A 154 -13.10 -15.63 -6.33
N SER A 155 -13.31 -15.20 -5.08
CA SER A 155 -14.58 -15.41 -4.37
C SER A 155 -15.73 -14.51 -4.84
N VAL A 156 -15.47 -13.46 -5.63
CA VAL A 156 -16.51 -12.58 -6.17
C VAL A 156 -17.43 -13.32 -7.15
N THR A 157 -16.87 -14.25 -7.92
CA THR A 157 -17.63 -15.09 -8.87
C THR A 157 -17.21 -16.55 -8.67
N PRO A 158 -17.73 -17.21 -7.62
CA PRO A 158 -17.22 -18.50 -7.18
C PRO A 158 -17.63 -19.63 -8.14
N ASN A 159 -16.70 -20.55 -8.37
CA ASN A 159 -16.94 -21.85 -9.00
C ASN A 159 -15.95 -22.87 -8.43
N LEU A 160 -16.10 -24.15 -8.79
CA LEU A 160 -15.25 -25.23 -8.25
C LEU A 160 -13.76 -24.95 -8.47
N ASP A 161 -13.36 -24.62 -9.70
CA ASP A 161 -11.96 -24.37 -10.05
C ASP A 161 -11.37 -23.21 -9.24
N ARG A 162 -12.14 -22.14 -9.05
CA ARG A 162 -11.71 -20.96 -8.30
C ARG A 162 -11.52 -21.25 -6.81
N VAL A 163 -12.39 -22.09 -6.23
CA VAL A 163 -12.21 -22.56 -4.84
C VAL A 163 -10.95 -23.42 -4.73
N VAL A 164 -10.70 -24.29 -5.71
CA VAL A 164 -9.47 -25.09 -5.78
C VAL A 164 -8.24 -24.19 -5.91
N HIS A 165 -8.27 -23.19 -6.80
CA HIS A 165 -7.17 -22.23 -6.96
C HIS A 165 -6.89 -21.42 -5.71
N SER A 166 -7.92 -20.92 -5.01
CA SER A 166 -7.74 -20.26 -3.71
C SER A 166 -7.07 -21.19 -2.69
N SER A 167 -7.47 -22.46 -2.65
CA SER A 167 -6.88 -23.45 -1.75
C SER A 167 -5.41 -23.73 -2.08
N VAL A 168 -5.05 -23.80 -3.37
CA VAL A 168 -3.66 -23.94 -3.82
C VAL A 168 -2.84 -22.71 -3.43
N LEU A 169 -3.35 -21.50 -3.65
CA LEU A 169 -2.66 -20.25 -3.30
C LEU A 169 -2.38 -20.13 -1.80
N LEU A 170 -3.34 -20.53 -0.95
CA LEU A 170 -3.15 -20.55 0.49
C LEU A 170 -2.06 -21.55 0.91
N LYS A 171 -2.06 -22.77 0.33
CA LYS A 171 -0.99 -23.76 0.59
C LYS A 171 0.39 -23.26 0.16
N LEU A 172 0.49 -22.65 -1.03
CA LEU A 172 1.74 -22.05 -1.49
C LEU A 172 2.21 -20.91 -0.58
N SER A 173 1.27 -20.14 -0.01
CA SER A 173 1.60 -19.12 0.99
C SER A 173 2.16 -19.73 2.27
N ASP A 174 1.61 -20.84 2.74
CA ASP A 174 2.08 -21.54 3.95
C ASP A 174 3.49 -22.13 3.73
N GLU A 175 3.75 -22.70 2.55
CA GLU A 175 5.07 -23.24 2.17
C GLU A 175 6.16 -22.15 2.12
N MET A 176 5.79 -20.89 1.87
CA MET A 176 6.73 -19.77 1.80
C MET A 176 7.50 -19.58 3.10
N SER A 177 6.91 -19.86 4.26
CA SER A 177 7.59 -19.72 5.55
C SER A 177 8.87 -20.55 5.63
N GLU A 178 8.83 -21.81 5.21
CA GLU A 178 10.02 -22.65 5.21
C GLU A 178 11.07 -22.17 4.21
N ILE A 179 10.65 -21.81 3.00
CA ILE A 179 11.54 -21.34 1.92
C ILE A 179 12.23 -20.04 2.35
N ALA A 180 11.48 -19.13 2.98
CA ALA A 180 11.94 -17.85 3.48
C ALA A 180 13.01 -18.03 4.57
N MET A 181 12.73 -18.88 5.57
CA MET A 181 13.69 -19.19 6.65
C MET A 181 14.96 -19.88 6.12
N LYS A 182 14.82 -20.84 5.18
CA LYS A 182 15.97 -21.50 4.54
C LYS A 182 16.82 -20.51 3.75
N SER A 183 16.20 -19.57 3.04
CA SER A 183 16.90 -18.57 2.22
C SER A 183 17.62 -17.53 3.06
N GLN A 184 17.02 -17.10 4.17
CA GLN A 184 17.64 -16.19 5.13
C GLN A 184 18.86 -16.82 5.82
N ASN A 185 18.79 -18.12 6.16
CA ASN A 185 19.87 -18.85 6.83
C ASN A 185 20.99 -19.35 5.88
N LYS A 186 20.86 -19.18 4.57
CA LYS A 186 21.97 -19.45 3.65
C LYS A 186 23.07 -18.42 3.91
N LYS A 187 24.12 -18.85 4.59
CA LYS A 187 25.38 -18.09 4.65
C LYS A 187 25.83 -17.88 3.21
N ASN A 188 25.85 -16.62 2.77
CA ASN A 188 26.60 -16.25 1.58
C ASN A 188 28.06 -16.59 1.90
N ALA A 189 28.59 -17.59 1.21
CA ALA A 189 30.00 -17.97 1.27
C ALA A 189 30.87 -16.85 0.70
#